data_AF-A0AAV8ZA94-F1
#
_entry.id   AF-A0AAV8ZA94-F1
#
_cell.length_a   1.000
_cell.length_b   1.000
_cell.length_c   1.000
_cell.angle_alpha   90.00
_cell.angle_beta   90.00
_cell.angle_gamma   90.00
#
_symmetry.space_group_name_H-M   'P 1'
#
loop_
_entity.id
_entity.type
_entity.pdbx_description
1 polymer ?
#
loop_
_entity_poly.entity_id
_entity_poly.type
_entity_poly.pdbx_seq_one_letter_code
_entity_poly.pdbx_strand_id
1 'polypeptide(L)'
;SMQSLCKNHFLQQLYRKIDGAVLWSQNERNLDCVITFQTHSILQRFMLRFDFLQLDCNDHLYIYDGAHAVGTYKFDLSCKNTKQNLGAMFTRTNYVTLKYVTDAWGTDSNGFKLVITAVKDPKHTCTEFRCNLREFCISTDLVCDGVNHCADGSDESSNTLCQNNETGTILGLEVTWFVVVVISTLLVLLVLIVAVSICICRRGWNARPGNGTAQQQNASYSLQQMYGSNGAMKQGASMTTLTGAGGVTATVQQGNWCHPAGPLGFRLSTPARARLYCQAK
;
A
#
# COMPACT_ATOMS: atom_id res chain seq x y z
N SER A 1 2.62 -18.14 -8.69
CA SER A 1 2.24 -19.16 -9.69
C SER A 1 1.12 -20.06 -9.15
N MET A 2 0.79 -21.14 -9.85
CA MET A 2 0.04 -22.26 -9.30
C MET A 2 0.73 -22.85 -8.06
N GLN A 3 2.03 -23.20 -8.13
CA GLN A 3 2.79 -23.76 -6.99
C GLN A 3 2.55 -23.06 -5.66
N SER A 4 2.58 -21.72 -5.64
CA SER A 4 2.36 -20.92 -4.42
C SER A 4 0.95 -21.05 -3.82
N LEU A 5 -0.06 -21.40 -4.62
CA LEU A 5 -1.42 -21.68 -4.18
C LEU A 5 -1.57 -23.13 -3.71
N CYS A 6 -0.85 -24.05 -4.37
CA CYS A 6 -0.94 -25.50 -4.21
C CYS A 6 -0.10 -26.07 -3.06
N LYS A 7 1.02 -25.41 -2.70
CA LYS A 7 2.05 -25.89 -1.75
C LYS A 7 1.52 -26.33 -0.37
N ASN A 8 0.42 -25.73 0.10
CA ASN A 8 -0.20 -26.10 1.37
C ASN A 8 -1.55 -26.78 1.12
N HIS A 9 -1.69 -28.04 1.52
CA HIS A 9 -2.93 -28.83 1.30
C HIS A 9 -4.19 -28.18 1.91
N PHE A 10 -4.05 -27.39 2.98
CA PHE A 10 -5.12 -26.59 3.57
C PHE A 10 -5.59 -25.43 2.65
N LEU A 11 -4.67 -24.81 1.91
CA LEU A 11 -4.97 -23.72 0.98
C LEU A 11 -5.68 -24.18 -0.31
N GLN A 12 -5.72 -25.49 -0.56
CA GLN A 12 -6.53 -26.12 -1.61
C GLN A 12 -8.00 -26.33 -1.19
N GLN A 13 -8.25 -26.56 0.11
CA GLN A 13 -9.58 -26.83 0.66
C GLN A 13 -10.41 -25.58 0.96
N LEU A 14 -9.79 -24.40 1.03
CA LEU A 14 -10.47 -23.13 1.30
C LEU A 14 -10.90 -22.44 0.00
N TYR A 15 -12.21 -22.33 -0.22
CA TYR A 15 -12.76 -21.55 -1.34
C TYR A 15 -12.44 -20.05 -1.17
N ARG A 16 -12.03 -19.39 -2.26
CA ARG A 16 -11.56 -17.99 -2.21
C ARG A 16 -12.53 -17.06 -2.91
N LYS A 17 -13.01 -16.04 -2.20
CA LYS A 17 -13.84 -14.99 -2.81
C LYS A 17 -12.97 -14.00 -3.58
N ILE A 18 -13.26 -13.83 -4.86
CA ILE A 18 -12.54 -12.93 -5.77
C ILE A 18 -13.52 -12.17 -6.68
N ASP A 19 -13.13 -10.96 -7.08
CA ASP A 19 -13.71 -10.29 -8.25
C ASP A 19 -12.90 -10.60 -9.50
N GLY A 20 -11.58 -10.54 -9.41
CA GLY A 20 -10.66 -10.89 -10.48
C GLY A 20 -9.41 -11.57 -9.92
N ALA A 21 -8.77 -12.39 -10.73
CA ALA A 21 -7.47 -12.98 -10.42
C ALA A 21 -6.70 -13.33 -11.70
N VAL A 22 -5.38 -13.14 -11.65
CA VAL A 22 -4.45 -13.68 -12.66
C VAL A 22 -3.70 -14.86 -12.06
N LEU A 23 -3.94 -16.04 -12.62
CA LEU A 23 -3.18 -17.24 -12.32
C LEU A 23 -2.11 -17.46 -13.38
N TRP A 24 -0.94 -17.93 -12.97
CA TRP A 24 0.12 -18.29 -13.91
C TRP A 24 0.84 -19.58 -13.51
N SER A 25 1.22 -20.36 -14.51
CA SER A 25 2.01 -21.60 -14.41
C SER A 25 3.21 -21.47 -15.34
N GLN A 26 4.37 -22.01 -14.92
CA GLN A 26 5.58 -22.09 -15.74
C GLN A 26 6.41 -23.29 -15.26
N ASN A 27 6.61 -24.29 -16.13
CA ASN A 27 7.38 -25.52 -15.89
C ASN A 27 7.10 -26.19 -14.52
N GLU A 28 5.81 -26.25 -14.13
CA GLU A 28 5.36 -26.88 -12.89
C GLU A 28 5.34 -28.41 -13.06
N ARG A 29 6.07 -29.18 -12.23
CA ARG A 29 6.23 -30.64 -12.40
C ARG A 29 5.74 -31.45 -11.19
N ASN A 30 5.22 -32.65 -11.45
CA ASN A 30 4.59 -33.56 -10.47
C ASN A 30 3.53 -32.87 -9.60
N LEU A 31 2.77 -31.94 -10.19
CA LEU A 31 1.77 -31.15 -9.49
C LEU A 31 0.40 -31.79 -9.66
N ASP A 32 -0.23 -32.24 -8.57
CA ASP A 32 -1.70 -32.34 -8.50
C ASP A 32 -2.20 -31.22 -7.59
N CYS A 33 -3.02 -30.33 -8.14
CA CYS A 33 -3.53 -29.17 -7.44
C CYS A 33 -4.98 -28.87 -7.78
N VAL A 34 -5.80 -28.76 -6.74
CA VAL A 34 -7.19 -28.30 -6.83
C VAL A 34 -7.31 -26.94 -6.15
N ILE A 35 -7.95 -25.97 -6.81
CA ILE A 35 -8.30 -24.67 -6.22
C ILE A 35 -9.72 -24.25 -6.61
N THR A 36 -10.52 -23.81 -5.62
CA THR A 36 -11.89 -23.32 -5.82
C THR A 36 -11.99 -21.82 -5.59
N PHE A 37 -12.60 -21.11 -6.53
CA PHE A 37 -12.97 -19.71 -6.41
C PHE A 37 -14.49 -19.56 -6.30
N GLN A 38 -14.91 -18.51 -5.61
CA GLN A 38 -16.30 -18.07 -5.48
C GLN A 38 -16.37 -16.59 -5.84
N THR A 39 -17.45 -16.16 -6.49
CA THR A 39 -17.74 -14.73 -6.66
C THR A 39 -18.19 -14.09 -5.32
N HIS A 40 -18.21 -12.77 -5.23
CA HIS A 40 -18.78 -12.09 -4.06
C HIS A 40 -20.30 -12.18 -3.99
N SER A 41 -20.99 -12.23 -5.14
CA SER A 41 -22.45 -12.35 -5.26
C SER A 41 -22.88 -13.58 -6.07
N ILE A 42 -23.98 -14.22 -5.65
CA ILE A 42 -24.62 -15.32 -6.40
C ILE A 42 -25.21 -14.89 -7.76
N LEU A 43 -25.33 -13.58 -8.00
CA LEU A 43 -25.75 -13.00 -9.29
C LEU A 43 -24.56 -12.74 -10.25
N GLN A 44 -23.36 -13.16 -9.86
CA GLN A 44 -22.15 -13.15 -10.69
C GLN A 44 -21.75 -14.59 -11.03
N ARG A 45 -21.08 -14.75 -12.16
CA ARG A 45 -20.46 -16.00 -12.63
C ARG A 45 -19.08 -15.71 -13.19
N PHE A 46 -18.21 -16.72 -13.30
CA PHE A 46 -16.85 -16.52 -13.80
C PHE A 46 -16.75 -16.56 -15.33
N MET A 47 -16.13 -15.54 -15.90
CA MET A 47 -15.43 -15.60 -17.18
C MET A 47 -13.99 -16.08 -16.94
N LEU A 48 -13.47 -16.88 -17.86
CA LEU A 48 -12.10 -17.40 -17.87
C LEU A 48 -11.48 -17.16 -19.26
N ARG A 49 -10.25 -16.63 -19.29
CA ARG A 49 -9.52 -16.30 -20.52
C ARG A 49 -8.04 -16.61 -20.37
N PHE A 50 -7.42 -17.18 -21.40
CA PHE A 50 -5.97 -17.33 -21.46
C PHE A 50 -5.31 -16.16 -22.17
N ASP A 51 -4.37 -15.51 -21.50
CA ASP A 51 -3.42 -14.57 -22.10
C ASP A 51 -2.23 -15.29 -22.74
N PHE A 52 -1.87 -16.45 -22.19
CA PHE A 52 -0.90 -17.41 -22.71
C PHE A 52 -1.38 -18.81 -22.32
N LEU A 53 -1.20 -19.80 -23.21
CA LEU A 53 -1.50 -21.20 -22.95
C LEU A 53 -0.63 -22.07 -23.85
N GLN A 54 0.23 -22.87 -23.23
CA GLN A 54 1.03 -23.90 -23.86
C GLN A 54 1.24 -25.01 -22.83
N LEU A 55 0.41 -26.04 -22.85
CA LEU A 55 0.54 -27.20 -21.95
C LEU A 55 1.32 -28.33 -22.62
N ASP A 56 1.87 -29.23 -21.81
CA ASP A 56 2.33 -30.52 -22.31
C ASP A 56 1.14 -31.36 -22.83
N CYS A 57 1.42 -32.46 -23.55
CA CYS A 57 0.39 -33.39 -23.99
C CYS A 57 0.00 -34.41 -22.90
N ASN A 58 0.83 -34.55 -21.87
CA ASN A 58 0.52 -35.32 -20.65
C ASN A 58 -0.07 -34.42 -19.54
N ASP A 59 0.15 -33.11 -19.60
CA ASP A 59 -0.47 -32.12 -18.72
C ASP A 59 -1.96 -31.99 -19.00
N HIS A 60 -2.75 -31.86 -17.93
CA HIS A 60 -4.19 -31.61 -18.01
C HIS A 60 -4.65 -30.51 -17.04
N LEU A 61 -5.30 -29.48 -17.57
CA LEU A 61 -5.97 -28.42 -16.83
C LEU A 61 -7.49 -28.57 -16.98
N TYR A 62 -8.12 -29.17 -15.97
CA TYR A 62 -9.56 -29.38 -15.88
C TYR A 62 -10.26 -28.17 -15.25
N ILE A 63 -11.37 -27.74 -15.84
CA ILE A 63 -12.19 -26.61 -15.37
C ILE A 63 -13.59 -27.12 -15.04
N TYR A 64 -14.04 -26.98 -13.80
CA TYR A 64 -15.35 -27.43 -13.30
C TYR A 64 -16.29 -26.24 -13.03
N ASP A 65 -17.55 -26.37 -13.48
CA ASP A 65 -18.62 -25.37 -13.33
C ASP A 65 -19.31 -25.50 -11.95
N GLY A 66 -18.53 -25.46 -10.87
CA GLY A 66 -19.00 -25.72 -9.51
C GLY A 66 -17.89 -25.56 -8.46
N ALA A 67 -18.19 -25.94 -7.21
CA ALA A 67 -17.32 -25.72 -6.04
C ALA A 67 -16.30 -26.84 -5.74
N HIS A 68 -16.36 -27.97 -6.46
CA HIS A 68 -15.53 -29.15 -6.22
C HIS A 68 -15.07 -29.78 -7.55
N ALA A 69 -13.87 -30.36 -7.57
CA ALA A 69 -13.32 -31.09 -8.71
C ALA A 69 -13.82 -32.56 -8.74
N VAL A 70 -15.14 -32.75 -8.83
CA VAL A 70 -15.80 -34.06 -8.86
C VAL A 70 -16.85 -34.15 -9.96
N GLY A 71 -17.02 -35.33 -10.54
CA GLY A 71 -17.93 -35.54 -11.66
C GLY A 71 -17.35 -35.03 -12.99
N THR A 72 -18.22 -34.60 -13.90
CA THR A 72 -17.83 -34.13 -15.24
C THR A 72 -17.23 -32.72 -15.19
N TYR A 73 -16.01 -32.56 -15.70
CA TYR A 73 -15.47 -31.24 -16.01
C TYR A 73 -16.28 -30.54 -17.11
N LYS A 74 -16.17 -29.21 -17.18
CA LYS A 74 -16.72 -28.36 -18.24
C LYS A 74 -15.74 -28.23 -19.43
N PHE A 75 -14.44 -28.16 -19.11
CA PHE A 75 -13.35 -28.17 -20.09
C PHE A 75 -12.21 -29.03 -19.57
N ASP A 76 -11.53 -29.70 -20.49
CA ASP A 76 -10.25 -30.38 -20.31
C ASP A 76 -9.29 -29.78 -21.34
N LEU A 77 -8.15 -29.27 -20.87
CA LEU A 77 -7.19 -28.51 -21.66
C LEU A 77 -5.81 -29.15 -21.54
N SER A 78 -5.18 -29.40 -22.69
CA SER A 78 -3.85 -29.99 -22.84
C SER A 78 -3.16 -29.39 -24.08
N CYS A 79 -2.04 -29.93 -24.58
CA CYS A 79 -1.25 -29.39 -25.70
C CYS A 79 -2.04 -29.09 -27.00
N LYS A 80 -3.21 -29.74 -27.19
CA LYS A 80 -4.11 -29.53 -28.34
C LYS A 80 -4.86 -28.19 -28.29
N ASN A 81 -4.86 -27.53 -27.14
CA ASN A 81 -5.63 -26.31 -26.87
C ASN A 81 -4.69 -25.09 -26.84
N THR A 82 -4.95 -24.12 -27.72
CA THR A 82 -4.19 -22.87 -27.82
C THR A 82 -5.05 -21.66 -27.48
N LYS A 83 -4.43 -20.51 -27.18
CA LYS A 83 -5.15 -19.22 -26.97
C LYS A 83 -6.06 -18.85 -28.16
N GLN A 84 -5.66 -19.20 -29.38
CA GLN A 84 -6.40 -18.91 -30.61
C GLN A 84 -7.65 -19.79 -30.74
N ASN A 85 -7.56 -21.05 -30.29
CA ASN A 85 -8.67 -22.00 -30.30
C ASN A 85 -9.62 -21.79 -29.10
N LEU A 86 -9.14 -21.21 -27.99
CA LEU A 86 -9.92 -20.93 -26.79
C LEU A 86 -10.33 -19.45 -26.69
N GLY A 87 -11.56 -19.16 -27.12
CA GLY A 87 -12.22 -17.89 -26.80
C GLY A 87 -12.51 -17.72 -25.29
N ALA A 88 -13.08 -16.58 -24.91
CA ALA A 88 -13.52 -16.35 -23.54
C ALA A 88 -14.57 -17.39 -23.10
N MET A 89 -14.22 -18.19 -22.10
CA MET A 89 -15.04 -19.25 -21.52
C MET A 89 -15.87 -18.70 -20.36
N PHE A 90 -17.07 -19.25 -20.16
CA PHE A 90 -17.99 -18.78 -19.13
C PHE A 90 -18.59 -19.93 -18.33
N THR A 91 -18.52 -19.84 -17.00
CA THR A 91 -19.31 -20.68 -16.07
C THR A 91 -20.78 -20.28 -16.05
N ARG A 92 -21.60 -21.16 -15.46
CA ARG A 92 -23.03 -20.94 -15.18
C ARG A 92 -23.27 -20.71 -13.69
N THR A 93 -22.43 -21.28 -12.82
CA THR A 93 -22.53 -21.11 -11.36
C THR A 93 -21.67 -19.95 -10.86
N ASN A 94 -21.88 -19.57 -9.59
CA ASN A 94 -21.09 -18.56 -8.88
C ASN A 94 -19.74 -19.10 -8.34
N TYR A 95 -19.35 -20.30 -8.77
CA TYR A 95 -18.14 -21.01 -8.37
C TYR A 95 -17.37 -21.48 -9.61
N VAL A 96 -16.04 -21.59 -9.49
CA VAL A 96 -15.23 -22.35 -10.44
C VAL A 96 -14.15 -23.12 -9.68
N THR A 97 -13.98 -24.39 -10.00
CA THR A 97 -12.86 -25.19 -9.51
C THR A 97 -11.94 -25.53 -10.66
N LEU A 98 -10.64 -25.31 -10.46
CA LEU A 98 -9.59 -25.70 -11.37
C LEU A 98 -8.85 -26.89 -10.75
N LYS A 99 -8.63 -27.95 -11.53
CA LYS A 99 -7.66 -29.01 -11.20
C LYS A 99 -6.58 -29.02 -12.27
N TYR A 100 -5.34 -28.74 -11.87
CA TYR A 100 -4.18 -28.83 -12.75
C TYR A 100 -3.36 -30.06 -12.33
N VAL A 101 -3.08 -30.93 -13.30
CA VAL A 101 -2.27 -32.14 -13.15
C VAL A 101 -1.09 -32.07 -14.12
N THR A 102 0.12 -32.23 -13.60
CA THR A 102 1.37 -32.29 -14.39
C THR A 102 2.20 -33.50 -14.02
N ASP A 103 2.97 -34.02 -14.98
CA ASP A 103 3.84 -35.17 -14.77
C ASP A 103 5.30 -34.77 -14.44
N ALA A 104 6.24 -35.70 -14.54
CA ALA A 104 7.64 -35.46 -14.18
C ALA A 104 8.44 -34.67 -15.24
N TRP A 105 7.87 -34.46 -16.43
CA TRP A 105 8.51 -33.82 -17.58
C TRP A 105 7.93 -32.41 -17.81
N GLY A 106 8.43 -31.70 -18.82
CA GLY A 106 8.01 -30.35 -19.15
C GLY A 106 9.17 -29.39 -19.46
N THR A 107 8.91 -28.37 -20.26
CA THR A 107 9.90 -27.37 -20.71
C THR A 107 9.63 -26.00 -20.10
N ASP A 108 10.61 -25.08 -20.17
CA ASP A 108 10.44 -23.69 -19.72
C ASP A 108 9.43 -22.88 -20.55
N SER A 109 9.00 -23.42 -21.70
CA SER A 109 7.89 -22.89 -22.50
C SER A 109 6.51 -23.46 -22.12
N ASN A 110 6.46 -24.53 -21.31
CA ASN A 110 5.20 -25.09 -20.82
C ASN A 110 4.67 -24.22 -19.67
N GLY A 111 3.41 -23.78 -19.78
CA GLY A 111 2.79 -22.88 -18.82
C GLY A 111 1.51 -22.23 -19.35
N PHE A 112 0.93 -21.35 -18.54
CA PHE A 112 -0.21 -20.54 -18.92
C PHE A 112 -0.31 -19.27 -18.09
N LYS A 113 -0.99 -18.25 -18.63
CA LYS A 113 -1.50 -17.08 -17.89
C LYS A 113 -3.02 -17.06 -18.06
N LEU A 114 -3.75 -17.36 -17.00
CA LEU A 114 -5.21 -17.48 -16.94
C LEU A 114 -5.78 -16.28 -16.16
N VAL A 115 -6.54 -15.44 -16.85
CA VAL A 115 -7.34 -14.36 -16.26
C VAL A 115 -8.71 -14.93 -15.89
N ILE A 116 -9.13 -14.70 -14.66
CA ILE A 116 -10.44 -15.05 -14.11
C ILE A 116 -11.15 -13.76 -13.73
N THR A 117 -12.39 -13.57 -14.18
CA THR A 117 -13.20 -12.38 -13.90
C THR A 117 -14.59 -12.80 -13.42
N ALA A 118 -15.06 -12.28 -12.29
CA ALA A 118 -16.44 -12.35 -11.86
C ALA A 118 -17.27 -11.34 -12.67
N VAL A 119 -18.09 -11.85 -13.59
CA VAL A 119 -18.95 -11.04 -14.46
C VAL A 119 -20.41 -11.10 -13.99
N LYS A 120 -21.10 -9.97 -14.09
CA LYS A 120 -22.54 -9.82 -13.82
C LYS A 120 -23.30 -9.68 -15.14
N ASP A 121 -24.42 -10.39 -15.29
CA ASP A 121 -25.22 -10.35 -16.52
C ASP A 121 -26.00 -9.02 -16.67
N PRO A 122 -26.14 -8.48 -17.90
CA PRO A 122 -26.80 -7.19 -18.17
C PRO A 122 -28.29 -7.13 -17.79
N LYS A 123 -28.90 -8.28 -17.47
CA LYS A 123 -30.26 -8.38 -16.92
C LYS A 123 -30.38 -7.86 -15.47
N HIS A 124 -29.25 -7.60 -14.80
CA HIS A 124 -29.20 -7.08 -13.45
C HIS A 124 -28.58 -5.68 -13.43
N THR A 125 -28.95 -4.86 -12.44
CA THR A 125 -28.51 -3.47 -12.32
C THR A 125 -26.98 -3.34 -12.32
N CYS A 126 -26.45 -2.65 -13.32
CA CYS A 126 -25.03 -2.37 -13.43
C CYS A 126 -24.69 -1.07 -12.69
N THR A 127 -24.00 -1.18 -11.55
CA THR A 127 -23.53 -0.07 -10.72
C THR A 127 -22.01 0.10 -10.79
N GLU A 128 -21.36 -0.72 -11.62
CA GLU A 128 -19.91 -0.88 -11.75
C GLU A 128 -19.53 -0.63 -13.22
N PHE A 129 -18.32 -1.01 -13.65
CA PHE A 129 -17.93 -0.84 -15.05
C PHE A 129 -18.64 -1.85 -15.96
N ARG A 130 -18.96 -1.45 -17.20
CA ARG A 130 -19.64 -2.29 -18.20
C ARG A 130 -18.76 -2.47 -19.43
N CYS A 131 -18.42 -3.71 -19.73
CA CYS A 131 -17.67 -4.10 -20.91
C CYS A 131 -18.46 -3.79 -22.19
N ASN A 132 -17.80 -3.32 -23.24
CA ASN A 132 -18.45 -3.07 -24.53
C ASN A 132 -18.91 -4.39 -25.18
N LEU A 133 -18.08 -5.43 -25.12
CA LEU A 133 -18.43 -6.77 -25.57
C LEU A 133 -19.45 -7.43 -24.64
N ARG A 134 -20.66 -7.70 -25.21
CA ARG A 134 -21.79 -8.42 -24.56
C ARG A 134 -22.41 -7.72 -23.34
N GLU A 135 -22.06 -6.46 -23.05
CA GLU A 135 -22.63 -5.64 -21.97
C GLU A 135 -22.54 -6.25 -20.56
N PHE A 136 -21.64 -7.21 -20.32
CA PHE A 136 -21.39 -7.72 -18.97
C PHE A 136 -20.75 -6.65 -18.08
N CYS A 137 -21.04 -6.70 -16.78
CA CYS A 137 -20.45 -5.77 -15.82
C CYS A 137 -19.39 -6.44 -14.94
N ILE A 138 -18.34 -5.68 -14.64
CA ILE A 138 -17.19 -6.08 -13.81
C ILE A 138 -16.96 -5.03 -12.72
N SER A 139 -16.37 -5.47 -11.62
CA SER A 139 -15.96 -4.61 -10.50
C SER A 139 -15.04 -3.49 -10.97
N THR A 140 -15.27 -2.27 -10.46
CA THR A 140 -14.42 -1.11 -10.74
C THR A 140 -12.99 -1.25 -10.18
N ASP A 141 -12.75 -2.22 -9.30
CA ASP A 141 -11.41 -2.57 -8.81
C ASP A 141 -10.53 -3.23 -9.90
N LEU A 142 -11.13 -3.67 -11.02
CA LEU A 142 -10.49 -4.42 -12.13
C LEU A 142 -10.39 -3.60 -13.43
N VAL A 143 -10.37 -2.27 -13.32
CA VAL A 143 -10.41 -1.35 -14.46
C VAL A 143 -9.17 -0.47 -14.42
N CYS A 144 -8.42 -0.44 -15.51
CA CYS A 144 -7.12 0.22 -15.61
C CYS A 144 -6.06 -0.41 -14.67
N ASP A 145 -6.02 -1.74 -14.60
CA ASP A 145 -5.07 -2.51 -13.76
C ASP A 145 -3.96 -3.24 -14.57
N GLY A 146 -3.99 -3.12 -15.91
CA GLY A 146 -3.07 -3.78 -16.84
C GLY A 146 -3.53 -5.17 -17.29
N VAL A 147 -4.71 -5.64 -16.88
CA VAL A 147 -5.26 -6.95 -17.22
C VAL A 147 -6.62 -6.81 -17.93
N ASN A 148 -6.73 -7.42 -19.11
CA ASN A 148 -7.95 -7.36 -19.92
C ASN A 148 -9.00 -8.37 -19.41
N HIS A 149 -9.77 -7.92 -18.43
CA HIS A 149 -10.86 -8.58 -17.72
C HIS A 149 -12.19 -8.58 -18.51
N CYS A 150 -12.39 -7.68 -19.47
CA CYS A 150 -13.56 -7.59 -20.35
C CYS A 150 -13.47 -8.43 -21.65
N ALA A 151 -12.35 -9.14 -21.86
CA ALA A 151 -11.99 -9.89 -23.06
C ALA A 151 -11.74 -9.07 -24.34
N ASP A 152 -12.45 -7.96 -24.54
CA ASP A 152 -12.22 -7.01 -25.64
C ASP A 152 -11.13 -5.96 -25.34
N GLY A 153 -10.90 -5.63 -24.07
CA GLY A 153 -10.01 -4.55 -23.63
C GLY A 153 -10.72 -3.22 -23.40
N SER A 154 -12.05 -3.20 -23.30
CA SER A 154 -12.84 -1.98 -23.05
C SER A 154 -12.60 -1.38 -21.66
N ASP A 155 -12.21 -2.21 -20.70
CA ASP A 155 -11.66 -1.85 -19.38
C ASP A 155 -10.37 -1.03 -19.48
N GLU A 156 -9.38 -1.52 -20.23
CA GLU A 156 -8.04 -0.90 -20.31
C GLU A 156 -7.93 0.22 -21.36
N SER A 157 -8.84 0.25 -22.35
CA SER A 157 -8.85 1.26 -23.42
C SER A 157 -9.72 2.49 -23.13
N SER A 158 -10.39 2.53 -21.97
CA SER A 158 -11.20 3.66 -21.53
C SER A 158 -10.33 4.81 -21.01
N ASN A 159 -9.66 5.53 -21.92
CA ASN A 159 -8.72 6.62 -21.63
C ASN A 159 -9.24 7.60 -20.56
N THR A 160 -10.51 8.00 -20.64
CA THR A 160 -11.13 8.98 -19.71
C THR A 160 -11.22 8.48 -18.27
N LEU A 161 -11.20 7.16 -18.03
CA LEU A 161 -11.11 6.56 -16.71
C LEU A 161 -9.64 6.35 -16.32
N CYS A 162 -8.84 5.73 -17.20
CA CYS A 162 -7.47 5.30 -16.89
C CYS A 162 -6.47 6.45 -16.68
N GLN A 163 -6.72 7.63 -17.26
CA GLN A 163 -5.84 8.79 -17.08
C GLN A 163 -5.82 9.38 -15.65
N ASN A 164 -6.65 8.89 -14.71
CA ASN A 164 -6.76 9.47 -13.36
C ASN A 164 -5.87 8.81 -12.29
N ASN A 165 -5.14 7.73 -12.60
CA ASN A 165 -4.22 7.08 -11.65
C ASN A 165 -2.77 7.61 -11.72
N GLU A 166 -2.43 8.42 -12.72
CA GLU A 166 -1.12 9.06 -12.91
C GLU A 166 -1.00 10.39 -12.13
N THR A 167 -1.33 10.40 -10.84
CA THR A 167 -1.20 11.59 -9.97
C THR A 167 0.26 11.85 -9.57
N GLY A 168 1.17 12.03 -10.54
CA GLY A 168 2.60 12.19 -10.26
C GLY A 168 3.57 12.43 -11.43
N THR A 169 3.10 12.62 -12.68
CA THR A 169 3.96 12.56 -13.88
C THR A 169 3.76 13.72 -14.87
N ILE A 170 4.04 14.95 -14.44
CA ILE A 170 4.21 16.07 -15.39
C ILE A 170 5.46 15.81 -16.23
N LEU A 171 5.28 15.56 -17.53
CA LEU A 171 6.34 15.30 -18.52
C LEU A 171 7.21 14.06 -18.25
N GLY A 172 6.65 13.00 -17.67
CA GLY A 172 7.28 11.67 -17.64
C GLY A 172 8.53 11.56 -16.75
N LEU A 173 8.75 12.52 -15.85
CA LEU A 173 9.75 12.44 -14.78
C LEU A 173 9.02 12.36 -13.43
N GLU A 174 9.55 11.63 -12.46
CA GLU A 174 8.91 11.57 -11.14
C GLU A 174 8.88 12.94 -10.46
N VAL A 175 7.69 13.37 -10.01
CA VAL A 175 7.48 14.63 -9.27
C VAL A 175 8.35 14.73 -8.01
N THR A 176 8.76 13.60 -7.43
CA THR A 176 9.74 13.51 -6.33
C THR A 176 11.03 14.27 -6.63
N TRP A 177 11.62 14.06 -7.81
CA TRP A 177 12.87 14.69 -8.22
C TRP A 177 12.68 16.16 -8.59
N PHE A 178 11.58 16.49 -9.27
CA PHE A 178 11.28 17.86 -9.70
C PHE A 178 11.19 18.82 -8.52
N VAL A 179 10.47 18.44 -7.45
CA VAL A 179 10.32 19.27 -6.24
C VAL A 179 11.67 19.49 -5.55
N VAL A 180 12.53 18.46 -5.47
CA VAL A 180 13.87 18.58 -4.88
C VAL A 180 14.75 19.55 -5.68
N VAL A 181 14.72 19.49 -7.01
CA VAL A 181 15.50 20.41 -7.88
C VAL A 181 15.02 21.86 -7.72
N VAL A 182 13.71 22.10 -7.69
CA VAL A 182 13.15 23.46 -7.50
C VAL A 182 13.51 24.03 -6.12
N ILE A 183 13.39 23.26 -5.05
CA ILE A 183 13.78 23.72 -3.69
C ILE A 183 15.29 23.96 -3.62
N SER A 184 16.12 23.05 -4.16
CA SER A 184 17.58 23.18 -4.16
C SER A 184 18.04 24.44 -4.92
N THR A 185 17.46 24.72 -6.09
CA THR A 185 17.82 25.90 -6.89
C THR A 185 17.40 27.20 -6.21
N LEU A 186 16.23 27.26 -5.57
CA LEU A 186 15.80 28.41 -4.76
C LEU A 186 16.73 28.67 -3.56
N LEU A 187 17.16 27.62 -2.86
CA LEU A 187 18.11 27.76 -1.74
C LEU A 187 19.48 28.26 -2.20
N VAL A 188 20.00 27.75 -3.32
CA VAL A 188 21.27 28.23 -3.90
C VAL A 188 21.16 29.70 -4.31
N LEU A 189 20.06 30.13 -4.93
CA LEU A 189 19.83 31.53 -5.29
C LEU A 189 19.80 32.44 -4.06
N LEU A 190 19.13 32.03 -2.97
CA LEU A 190 19.13 32.79 -1.72
C LEU A 190 20.54 32.93 -1.11
N VAL A 191 21.34 31.85 -1.10
CA VAL A 191 22.73 31.89 -0.62
C VAL A 191 23.59 32.83 -1.49
N LEU A 192 23.40 32.82 -2.82
CA LEU A 192 24.10 33.74 -3.72
C LEU A 192 23.71 35.20 -3.49
N ILE A 193 22.43 35.50 -3.28
CA ILE A 193 21.95 36.86 -2.96
C ILE A 193 22.56 37.36 -1.64
N VAL A 194 22.60 36.51 -0.61
CA VAL A 194 23.23 36.84 0.68
C VAL A 194 24.75 37.05 0.52
N ALA A 195 25.45 36.19 -0.23
CA ALA A 195 26.87 36.35 -0.50
C ALA A 195 27.17 37.65 -1.27
N VAL A 196 26.37 38.00 -2.28
CA VAL A 196 26.50 39.26 -3.03
C VAL A 196 26.23 40.46 -2.14
N SER A 197 25.20 40.44 -1.29
CA SER A 197 24.92 41.55 -0.36
C SER A 197 26.06 41.76 0.64
N ILE A 198 26.62 40.70 1.21
CA ILE A 198 27.79 40.75 2.11
C ILE A 198 29.02 41.32 1.38
N CYS A 199 29.26 40.91 0.13
CA CYS A 199 30.35 41.43 -0.70
C CYS A 199 30.18 42.93 -1.03
N ILE A 200 28.95 43.39 -1.30
CA ILE A 200 28.66 44.81 -1.54
C ILE A 200 28.84 45.63 -0.26
N CYS A 201 28.30 45.17 0.88
CA CYS A 201 28.49 45.83 2.18
C CYS A 201 29.97 45.92 2.57
N ARG A 202 30.77 44.86 2.33
CA ARG A 202 32.22 44.87 2.55
C ARG A 202 32.97 45.81 1.60
N ARG A 203 32.58 45.91 0.33
CA ARG A 203 33.16 46.91 -0.59
C ARG A 203 32.78 48.34 -0.20
N GLY A 204 31.58 48.57 0.31
CA GLY A 204 31.13 49.88 0.81
C GLY A 204 31.92 50.38 2.02
N TRP A 205 32.40 49.48 2.88
CA TRP A 205 33.26 49.84 4.02
C TRP A 205 34.63 50.38 3.57
N ASN A 206 35.24 49.77 2.55
CA ASN A 206 36.57 50.15 2.06
C ASN A 206 36.57 51.39 1.14
N ALA A 207 35.47 52.13 1.06
CA ALA A 207 35.27 53.26 0.15
C ALA A 207 34.94 54.59 0.87
N ARG A 208 35.54 54.84 2.04
CA ARG A 208 35.53 56.16 2.71
C ARG A 208 36.92 56.60 3.17
N PRO A 209 37.53 57.64 2.56
CA PRO A 209 38.71 58.31 3.13
C PRO A 209 38.29 59.33 4.21
N GLY A 210 39.10 59.49 5.25
CA GLY A 210 38.89 60.48 6.31
C GLY A 210 40.00 60.45 7.36
N ASN A 211 40.70 61.57 7.56
CA ASN A 211 41.84 61.68 8.48
C ASN A 211 41.40 62.06 9.90
N GLY A 212 42.12 61.56 10.92
CA GLY A 212 42.39 62.21 12.22
C GLY A 212 41.19 62.55 13.15
N THR A 213 41.34 62.59 14.47
CA THR A 213 42.52 62.56 15.34
C THR A 213 42.30 61.65 16.56
N ALA A 214 43.31 61.52 17.44
CA ALA A 214 43.30 60.60 18.58
C ALA A 214 43.08 61.29 19.94
N GLN A 215 42.52 60.55 20.90
CA GLN A 215 42.89 60.67 22.33
C GLN A 215 42.65 59.34 23.07
N GLN A 216 43.28 59.14 24.23
CA GLN A 216 43.56 57.82 24.82
C GLN A 216 43.56 57.86 26.37
N GLN A 217 43.11 56.75 27.00
CA GLN A 217 43.22 56.43 28.46
C GLN A 217 42.46 57.39 29.42
N ASN A 218 42.17 57.08 30.69
CA ASN A 218 42.42 55.90 31.57
C ASN A 218 41.25 55.81 32.59
N ALA A 219 41.03 54.83 33.50
CA ALA A 219 41.67 53.56 33.90
C ALA A 219 40.53 52.65 34.51
N SER A 220 40.65 51.63 35.37
CA SER A 220 41.73 50.84 36.05
C SER A 220 41.12 49.50 36.56
N TYR A 221 41.92 48.63 37.20
CA TYR A 221 41.47 47.50 38.04
C TYR A 221 42.37 47.39 39.28
N SER A 222 41.95 46.68 40.34
CA SER A 222 42.84 46.21 41.42
C SER A 222 42.33 44.92 42.08
N LEU A 223 43.24 44.11 42.61
CA LEU A 223 42.98 42.80 43.24
C LEU A 223 44.14 42.46 44.20
N GLN A 224 43.86 42.21 45.48
CA GLN A 224 44.87 41.72 46.43
C GLN A 224 44.23 40.98 47.63
N GLN A 225 44.47 39.65 47.73
CA GLN A 225 44.91 38.81 48.89
C GLN A 225 44.41 39.11 50.35
N MET A 226 44.45 38.20 51.36
CA MET A 226 45.23 36.95 51.58
C MET A 226 44.63 36.10 52.75
N TYR A 227 45.02 34.81 52.88
CA TYR A 227 44.83 33.88 54.04
C TYR A 227 43.38 33.60 54.55
N GLY A 228 43.06 32.48 55.21
CA GLY A 228 43.80 31.24 55.47
C GLY A 228 43.39 30.48 56.75
N SER A 229 42.81 29.27 56.60
CA SER A 229 42.69 28.17 57.58
C SER A 229 41.62 28.16 58.71
N ASN A 230 41.21 26.91 59.05
CA ASN A 230 40.49 26.41 60.24
C ASN A 230 39.00 26.79 60.40
N GLY A 231 38.12 25.94 60.95
CA GLY A 231 38.29 24.56 61.45
C GLY A 231 36.92 23.92 61.78
N ALA A 232 36.87 22.61 62.06
CA ALA A 232 35.61 21.86 62.23
C ALA A 232 35.30 21.47 63.69
N MET A 233 34.02 21.41 64.07
CA MET A 233 33.55 20.54 65.18
C MET A 233 32.06 20.15 65.05
N LYS A 234 31.61 19.22 65.91
CA LYS A 234 30.28 18.56 65.95
C LYS A 234 29.56 18.78 67.30
N GLN A 235 28.27 18.43 67.33
CA GLN A 235 27.51 17.83 68.45
C GLN A 235 27.04 18.72 69.64
N GLY A 236 25.98 18.23 70.32
CA GLY A 236 25.25 18.87 71.44
C GLY A 236 23.99 19.61 70.94
N ALA A 237 22.73 19.28 71.26
CA ALA A 237 22.06 18.74 72.47
C ALA A 237 22.07 19.73 73.67
N SER A 238 20.99 19.95 74.42
CA SER A 238 19.68 19.25 74.51
C SER A 238 18.57 20.14 75.12
N MET A 239 17.29 19.71 75.01
CA MET A 239 16.14 20.11 75.85
C MET A 239 15.66 21.60 75.78
N THR A 240 14.44 21.98 76.19
CA THR A 240 13.42 21.28 77.02
C THR A 240 11.97 21.73 76.67
N THR A 241 11.00 20.79 76.62
CA THR A 241 9.54 20.95 76.96
C THR A 241 8.66 22.00 76.24
N LEU A 242 7.32 21.90 76.16
CA LEU A 242 6.29 21.02 76.78
C LEU A 242 5.06 20.87 75.82
N THR A 243 4.23 19.83 76.01
CA THR A 243 2.82 19.58 75.56
C THR A 243 2.11 20.56 74.60
N GLY A 244 1.29 20.17 73.62
CA GLY A 244 0.45 18.95 73.46
C GLY A 244 -1.05 19.33 73.36
N ALA A 245 -1.96 18.65 72.66
CA ALA A 245 -1.86 17.40 71.88
C ALA A 245 -3.03 17.26 70.86
N GLY A 246 -2.85 16.42 69.83
CA GLY A 246 -3.91 15.91 68.92
C GLY A 246 -4.37 16.87 67.78
N GLY A 247 -4.67 16.39 66.56
CA GLY A 247 -4.46 15.05 66.01
C GLY A 247 -5.03 14.86 64.59
N VAL A 248 -4.25 14.21 63.71
CA VAL A 248 -4.63 13.66 62.38
C VAL A 248 -5.27 14.63 61.37
N THR A 249 -4.47 15.13 60.41
CA THR A 249 -4.95 15.75 59.17
C THR A 249 -5.03 14.75 58.02
N ALA A 250 -6.19 14.62 57.40
CA ALA A 250 -6.35 14.04 56.05
C ALA A 250 -6.76 15.15 55.08
N THR A 251 -6.17 15.20 53.89
CA THR A 251 -6.45 16.24 52.88
C THR A 251 -7.31 15.72 51.74
N VAL A 252 -8.35 16.48 51.39
CA VAL A 252 -9.32 16.20 50.33
C VAL A 252 -9.67 17.53 49.65
N GLN A 253 -9.66 17.60 48.32
CA GLN A 253 -10.43 18.54 47.48
C GLN A 253 -10.38 18.02 46.01
N GLN A 254 -11.52 17.89 45.30
CA GLN A 254 -12.17 18.87 44.39
C GLN A 254 -11.34 19.28 43.16
N GLY A 255 -11.89 19.42 41.94
CA GLY A 255 -13.26 19.11 41.50
C GLY A 255 -13.62 19.56 40.06
N ASN A 256 -13.85 18.57 39.17
CA ASN A 256 -14.91 18.47 38.14
C ASN A 256 -15.44 19.72 37.36
N TRP A 257 -15.36 19.68 36.00
CA TRP A 257 -16.30 20.37 35.09
C TRP A 257 -16.62 19.59 33.78
N CYS A 258 -17.84 19.02 33.74
CA CYS A 258 -18.81 18.90 32.63
C CYS A 258 -18.51 18.29 31.23
N HIS A 259 -19.38 17.35 30.84
CA HIS A 259 -19.85 17.12 29.46
C HIS A 259 -21.19 17.86 29.21
N PRO A 260 -21.67 17.93 27.96
CA PRO A 260 -23.03 17.45 27.64
C PRO A 260 -23.03 16.45 26.46
N ALA A 261 -24.17 15.79 26.18
CA ALA A 261 -24.23 14.66 25.24
C ALA A 261 -25.48 14.65 24.31
N GLY A 262 -25.27 14.15 23.07
CA GLY A 262 -26.29 13.69 22.13
C GLY A 262 -26.79 14.73 21.09
N PRO A 263 -27.54 14.30 20.05
CA PRO A 263 -27.97 12.93 19.74
C PRO A 263 -27.63 12.44 18.29
N LEU A 264 -27.75 11.11 18.10
CA LEU A 264 -28.13 10.37 16.88
C LEU A 264 -27.70 10.89 15.47
N GLY A 265 -26.83 10.12 14.79
CA GLY A 265 -26.59 10.23 13.35
C GLY A 265 -26.12 8.92 12.71
N PHE A 266 -26.84 8.43 11.69
CA PHE A 266 -26.45 7.26 10.89
C PHE A 266 -25.18 7.54 10.07
N ARG A 267 -24.18 6.64 10.12
CA ARG A 267 -23.41 6.25 8.93
C ARG A 267 -23.08 4.76 8.96
N LEU A 268 -23.29 4.12 7.83
CA LEU A 268 -22.95 2.71 7.58
C LEU A 268 -21.44 2.59 7.37
N SER A 269 -20.74 1.83 8.20
CA SER A 269 -19.31 1.55 8.01
C SER A 269 -19.11 0.46 6.96
N THR A 270 -18.78 0.85 5.73
CA THR A 270 -18.28 -0.09 4.72
C THR A 270 -16.98 -0.74 5.23
N PRO A 271 -16.87 -2.09 5.24
CA PRO A 271 -15.60 -2.73 5.56
C PRO A 271 -14.58 -2.40 4.47
N ALA A 272 -13.38 -1.97 4.87
CA ALA A 272 -12.32 -1.61 3.94
C ALA A 272 -11.88 -2.84 3.12
N ARG A 273 -12.02 -2.77 1.80
CA ARG A 273 -11.66 -3.87 0.87
C ARG A 273 -10.15 -3.88 0.67
N ALA A 274 -9.45 -4.76 1.38
CA ALA A 274 -7.99 -4.82 1.34
C ALA A 274 -7.47 -5.30 -0.04
N ARG A 275 -6.74 -4.44 -0.76
CA ARG A 275 -5.99 -4.79 -1.98
C ARG A 275 -4.84 -5.75 -1.64
N LEU A 276 -5.07 -7.05 -1.77
CA LEU A 276 -4.05 -8.10 -1.62
C LEU A 276 -3.38 -8.45 -2.96
N TYR A 277 -2.66 -7.49 -3.56
CA TYR A 277 -1.74 -7.78 -4.66
C TYR A 277 -0.45 -8.42 -4.12
N CYS A 278 -0.41 -9.76 -4.08
CA CYS A 278 0.82 -10.51 -3.80
C CYS A 278 1.77 -10.52 -5.02
N GLN A 279 2.38 -9.38 -5.32
CA GLN A 279 3.61 -9.31 -6.12
C GLN A 279 4.76 -9.90 -5.28
N ALA A 280 5.16 -11.12 -5.62
CA ALA A 280 6.40 -11.73 -5.11
C ALA A 280 7.53 -11.43 -6.10
N LYS A 281 8.69 -11.02 -5.56
CA LYS A 281 9.94 -10.76 -6.27
C LYS A 281 10.88 -11.97 -6.15
#